data_AF-A0A6N6P3M5-F1
#
_entry.id   AF-A0A6N6P3M5-F1
#
_cell.length_a   1.000
_cell.length_b   1.000
_cell.length_c   1.000
_cell.angle_alpha   90.00
_cell.angle_beta   90.00
_cell.angle_gamma   90.00
#
_symmetry.space_group_name_H-M   'P 1'
#
loop_
_entity.id
_entity.type
_entity.pdbx_description
1 polymer ?
#
loop_
_entity_poly.entity_id
_entity_poly.type
_entity_poly.pdbx_seq_one_letter_code
_entity_poly.pdbx_strand_id
1 'polypeptide(L)'
;MTLPTFKTLLLVFIASASCANSQIFADFQTSMGAFTCQLNYVASPQAVANFIGLAEGSRPWVDPVTGSVRIGVPYYNGVIFHRVIAGFMNQSGSRNGLGTDGPGYVFRDEVTNGLNNSTAGVLSMANSGKNTNGAQFFITVAPQPSLDGGYTIFGNVTSGISVVNAINAVPKSLNSSGELAVPITPVVIQSIAIRRLYAEAQAFNINAQNLPICGGVAGTLKVVPAVAVSYAMPAAQPAATVFQLFRSTNLQSWSKRGEIYQGTGSPGGHEVVFENPSLAAQAFYNIPLIRYPDALGPASTASRTLTVNFGSEYLIYQIDATGSGGTYQYFSGTTLLSGTITSLNFQSGPWSGVWIIYHSGLAPLRITAALDSSTATLIQGRMA
;
A
#
# COMPACT_ATOMS: atom_id res chain seq x y z
N MET A 1 26.87 81.60 -11.57
CA MET A 1 25.66 80.78 -11.76
C MET A 1 26.12 79.32 -11.74
N THR A 2 26.08 78.68 -10.58
CA THR A 2 26.59 77.31 -10.36
C THR A 2 25.71 76.66 -9.29
N LEU A 3 24.87 75.71 -9.70
CA LEU A 3 24.10 74.84 -8.80
C LEU A 3 24.85 73.51 -8.58
N PRO A 4 24.78 72.91 -7.39
CA PRO A 4 25.46 71.64 -7.11
C PRO A 4 24.61 70.46 -7.60
N THR A 5 25.25 69.51 -8.28
CA THR A 5 24.69 68.22 -8.65
C THR A 5 24.57 67.31 -7.42
N PHE A 6 23.34 66.98 -7.02
CA PHE A 6 23.04 65.90 -6.09
C PHE A 6 23.11 64.56 -6.83
N LYS A 7 24.08 63.70 -6.48
CA LYS A 7 24.09 62.29 -6.88
C LYS A 7 23.15 61.52 -5.95
N THR A 8 21.98 61.14 -6.45
CA THR A 8 21.08 60.20 -5.78
C THR A 8 21.74 58.82 -5.75
N LEU A 9 22.18 58.39 -4.57
CA LEU A 9 22.67 57.03 -4.35
C LEU A 9 21.45 56.11 -4.20
N LEU A 10 21.13 55.37 -5.26
CA LEU A 10 20.09 54.33 -5.21
C LEU A 10 20.64 53.13 -4.44
N LEU A 11 20.32 53.04 -3.14
CA LEU A 11 20.56 51.82 -2.36
C LEU A 11 19.58 50.74 -2.85
N VAL A 12 20.05 49.85 -3.72
CA VAL A 12 19.36 48.61 -4.02
C VAL A 12 19.52 47.69 -2.81
N PHE A 13 18.50 47.62 -1.97
CA PHE A 13 18.36 46.51 -1.03
C PHE A 13 18.10 45.24 -1.86
N ILE A 14 19.17 44.53 -2.21
CA ILE A 14 19.04 43.12 -2.57
C ILE A 14 18.69 42.42 -1.27
N ALA A 15 17.38 42.28 -1.01
CA ALA A 15 16.91 41.29 -0.08
C ALA A 15 17.38 39.95 -0.63
N SER A 16 18.47 39.42 -0.08
CA SER A 16 18.77 38.01 -0.18
C SER A 16 17.57 37.30 0.44
N ALA A 17 16.61 36.89 -0.40
CA ALA A 17 15.67 35.86 -0.02
C ALA A 17 16.53 34.69 0.39
N SER A 18 16.71 34.51 1.70
CA SER A 18 17.17 33.23 2.22
C SER A 18 16.29 32.20 1.55
N CYS A 19 16.91 31.20 0.94
CA CYS A 19 16.21 30.09 0.31
C CYS A 19 15.42 29.40 1.42
N ALA A 20 14.20 29.88 1.68
CA ALA A 20 13.34 29.29 2.67
C ALA A 20 13.08 27.87 2.17
N ASN A 21 13.52 26.89 2.95
CA ASN A 21 13.42 25.50 2.55
C ASN A 21 11.94 25.19 2.31
N SER A 22 11.59 24.82 1.08
CA SER A 22 10.20 24.54 0.70
C SER A 22 9.70 23.36 1.53
N GLN A 23 8.57 23.52 2.23
CA GLN A 23 8.08 22.54 3.20
C GLN A 23 6.63 22.20 2.97
N ILE A 24 6.29 20.92 3.18
CA ILE A 24 4.91 20.45 3.26
C ILE A 24 4.65 19.98 4.69
N PHE A 25 3.53 20.42 5.27
CA PHE A 25 3.07 19.99 6.58
C PHE A 25 1.70 19.33 6.48
N ALA A 26 1.48 18.34 7.33
CA ALA A 26 0.17 17.75 7.61
C ALA A 26 -0.23 18.11 9.04
N ASP A 27 -1.27 18.93 9.20
CA ASP A 27 -1.84 19.28 10.48
C ASP A 27 -2.99 18.33 10.79
N PHE A 28 -2.79 17.48 11.79
CA PHE A 28 -3.78 16.51 12.26
C PHE A 28 -4.64 17.18 13.33
N GLN A 29 -5.96 17.13 13.14
CA GLN A 29 -6.91 17.36 14.20
C GLN A 29 -7.44 16.00 14.68
N THR A 30 -7.25 15.67 15.96
CA THR A 30 -7.74 14.42 16.55
C THR A 30 -8.72 14.68 17.70
N SER A 31 -9.41 13.64 18.14
CA SER A 31 -10.23 13.69 19.36
C SER A 31 -9.43 13.96 20.65
N MET A 32 -8.09 13.87 20.61
CA MET A 32 -7.19 14.16 21.73
C MET A 32 -6.39 15.46 21.58
N GLY A 33 -6.64 16.24 20.53
CA GLY A 33 -5.92 17.48 20.23
C GLY A 33 -5.23 17.46 18.88
N ALA A 34 -4.50 18.54 18.59
CA ALA A 34 -3.83 18.74 17.32
C ALA A 34 -2.33 18.45 17.40
N PHE A 35 -1.76 17.91 16.33
CA PHE A 35 -0.33 17.79 16.12
C PHE A 35 0.02 17.99 14.65
N THR A 36 1.26 18.38 14.36
CA THR A 36 1.72 18.67 13.00
C THR A 36 2.90 17.77 12.65
N CYS A 37 2.87 17.19 11.46
CA CYS A 37 4.00 16.51 10.85
C CYS A 37 4.56 17.32 9.68
N GLN A 38 5.87 17.48 9.59
CA GLN A 38 6.55 17.87 8.35
C GLN A 38 6.69 16.62 7.46
N LEU A 39 6.38 16.74 6.17
CA LEU A 39 6.44 15.67 5.19
C LEU A 39 7.73 15.77 4.34
N ASN A 40 8.40 14.64 4.14
CA ASN A 40 9.67 14.54 3.43
C ASN A 40 9.46 14.26 1.93
N TYR A 41 8.81 15.18 1.22
CA TYR A 41 8.38 14.99 -0.19
C TYR A 41 9.53 14.81 -1.20
N VAL A 42 10.77 15.19 -0.83
CA VAL A 42 11.96 14.97 -1.66
C VAL A 42 12.53 13.55 -1.48
N ALA A 43 12.56 13.06 -0.24
CA ALA A 43 13.15 11.76 0.08
C ALA A 43 12.18 10.59 -0.11
N SER A 44 10.87 10.84 0.05
CA SER A 44 9.81 9.84 -0.07
C SER A 44 8.61 10.40 -0.86
N PRO A 45 8.83 10.81 -2.12
CA PRO A 45 7.81 11.47 -2.93
C PRO A 45 6.54 10.64 -3.13
N GLN A 46 6.63 9.32 -3.32
CA GLN A 46 5.45 8.48 -3.54
C GLN A 46 4.58 8.39 -2.28
N ALA A 47 5.20 8.13 -1.12
CA ALA A 47 4.49 8.07 0.15
C ALA A 47 3.83 9.41 0.48
N VAL A 48 4.54 10.53 0.28
CA VAL A 48 3.98 11.86 0.52
C VAL A 48 2.86 12.20 -0.45
N ALA A 49 3.00 11.92 -1.75
CA ALA A 49 1.93 12.16 -2.72
C ALA A 49 0.69 11.31 -2.45
N ASN A 50 0.87 10.04 -2.08
CA ASN A 50 -0.22 9.16 -1.69
C ASN A 50 -0.94 9.72 -0.45
N PHE A 51 -0.19 10.04 0.60
CA PHE A 51 -0.74 10.55 1.85
C PHE A 51 -1.51 11.87 1.65
N ILE A 52 -0.92 12.83 0.94
CA ILE A 52 -1.55 14.12 0.61
C ILE A 52 -2.84 13.89 -0.19
N GLY A 53 -2.77 13.08 -1.25
CA GLY A 53 -3.92 12.83 -2.12
C GLY A 53 -5.09 12.19 -1.38
N LEU A 54 -4.80 11.27 -0.46
CA LEU A 54 -5.80 10.64 0.40
C LEU A 54 -6.35 11.62 1.46
N ALA A 55 -5.50 12.45 2.06
CA ALA A 55 -5.91 13.46 3.06
C ALA A 55 -6.81 14.54 2.45
N GLU A 56 -6.48 15.03 1.25
CA GLU A 56 -7.27 16.07 0.56
C GLU A 56 -8.48 15.50 -0.19
N GLY A 57 -8.56 14.17 -0.37
CA GLY A 57 -9.58 13.50 -1.18
C GLY A 57 -9.39 13.68 -2.69
N SER A 58 -8.27 14.25 -3.12
CA SER A 58 -7.92 14.43 -4.54
C SER A 58 -7.48 13.14 -5.22
N ARG A 59 -7.13 12.10 -4.44
CA ARG A 59 -6.80 10.77 -4.93
C ARG A 59 -7.98 9.80 -4.73
N PRO A 60 -8.46 9.15 -5.80
CA PRO A 60 -9.49 8.13 -5.67
C PRO A 60 -9.03 6.93 -4.84
N TRP A 61 -9.94 6.36 -4.05
CA TRP A 61 -9.69 5.16 -3.25
C TRP A 61 -10.89 4.22 -3.28
N VAL A 62 -10.67 2.94 -3.04
CA VAL A 62 -11.73 1.94 -2.92
C VAL A 62 -12.17 1.84 -1.46
N ASP A 63 -13.46 2.02 -1.21
CA ASP A 63 -14.04 1.80 0.10
C ASP A 63 -13.94 0.31 0.46
N PRO A 64 -13.17 -0.08 1.49
CA PRO A 64 -12.93 -1.49 1.79
C PRO A 64 -14.17 -2.20 2.31
N VAL A 65 -15.20 -1.46 2.74
CA VAL A 65 -16.47 -2.02 3.19
C VAL A 65 -17.36 -2.30 1.97
N THR A 66 -17.53 -1.32 1.09
CA THR A 66 -18.54 -1.40 0.01
C THR A 66 -17.99 -1.77 -1.37
N GLY A 67 -16.68 -1.64 -1.58
CA GLY A 67 -16.05 -1.72 -2.90
C GLY A 67 -16.27 -0.50 -3.79
N SER A 68 -16.95 0.54 -3.30
CA SER A 68 -17.22 1.74 -4.08
C SER A 68 -15.95 2.57 -4.25
N VAL A 69 -15.71 3.09 -5.46
CA VAL A 69 -14.65 4.07 -5.68
C VAL A 69 -15.11 5.43 -5.15
N ARG A 70 -14.34 6.01 -4.24
CA ARG A 70 -14.56 7.33 -3.63
C ARG A 70 -13.65 8.34 -4.32
N ILE A 71 -14.22 9.47 -4.72
CA ILE A 71 -13.52 10.59 -5.39
C ILE A 71 -13.96 11.88 -4.69
N GLY A 72 -13.03 12.79 -4.38
CA GLY A 72 -13.33 14.04 -3.70
C GLY A 72 -13.69 13.89 -2.22
N VAL A 73 -13.42 12.71 -1.62
CA VAL A 73 -13.72 12.42 -0.22
C VAL A 73 -12.40 12.15 0.53
N PRO A 74 -12.04 12.96 1.53
CA PRO A 74 -10.90 12.70 2.40
C PRO A 74 -10.96 11.30 3.03
N TYR A 75 -9.89 10.52 2.83
CA TYR A 75 -9.80 9.13 3.30
C TYR A 75 -9.69 9.05 4.84
N TYR A 76 -8.86 9.91 5.42
CA TYR A 76 -8.48 9.82 6.85
C TYR A 76 -9.51 10.38 7.83
N ASN A 77 -10.52 11.12 7.37
CA ASN A 77 -11.55 11.67 8.25
C ASN A 77 -12.40 10.54 8.87
N GLY A 78 -12.47 10.51 10.19
CA GLY A 78 -13.14 9.48 10.98
C GLY A 78 -12.31 8.21 11.19
N VAL A 79 -11.07 8.14 10.67
CA VAL A 79 -10.19 6.99 10.87
C VAL A 79 -9.61 7.01 12.28
N ILE A 80 -9.51 5.83 12.91
CA ILE A 80 -9.01 5.70 14.29
C ILE A 80 -7.54 5.29 14.33
N PHE A 81 -6.89 5.54 15.47
CA PHE A 81 -5.67 4.84 15.85
C PHE A 81 -6.06 3.45 16.37
N HIS A 82 -5.99 2.44 15.50
CA HIS A 82 -6.49 1.10 15.78
C HIS A 82 -5.48 0.21 16.52
N ARG A 83 -4.19 0.56 16.46
CA ARG A 83 -3.11 -0.16 17.14
C ARG A 83 -2.12 0.82 17.76
N VAL A 84 -2.04 0.82 19.07
CA VAL A 84 -1.24 1.74 19.89
C VAL A 84 -0.43 0.92 20.88
N ILE A 85 0.89 0.97 20.84
CA ILE A 85 1.74 0.15 21.72
C ILE A 85 2.63 1.05 22.56
N ALA A 86 2.52 0.90 23.87
CA ALA A 86 3.23 1.71 24.85
C ALA A 86 4.74 1.69 24.59
N GLY A 87 5.35 2.87 24.46
CA GLY A 87 6.80 3.01 24.21
C GLY A 87 7.26 2.59 22.81
N PHE A 88 6.34 2.23 21.91
CA PHE A 88 6.66 1.80 20.56
C PHE A 88 6.12 2.79 19.52
N MET A 89 4.82 2.73 19.22
CA MET A 89 4.21 3.54 18.16
C MET A 89 2.69 3.65 18.27
N ASN A 90 2.13 4.59 17.50
CA ASN A 90 0.70 4.78 17.28
C ASN A 90 0.39 4.58 15.79
N GLN A 91 -0.38 3.55 15.43
CA GLN A 91 -0.73 3.19 14.04
C GLN A 91 -2.19 3.54 13.71
N SER A 92 -2.40 4.10 12.52
CA SER A 92 -3.69 4.56 11.99
C SER A 92 -3.78 4.30 10.48
N GLY A 93 -4.81 4.86 9.81
CA GLY A 93 -5.04 4.76 8.37
C GLY A 93 -5.87 3.54 7.91
N SER A 94 -6.43 2.77 8.85
CA SER A 94 -7.34 1.65 8.59
C SER A 94 -8.80 2.11 8.69
N ARG A 95 -9.59 2.00 7.61
CA ARG A 95 -11.00 2.45 7.58
C ARG A 95 -11.92 1.49 8.32
N ASN A 96 -11.63 0.19 8.28
CA ASN A 96 -12.36 -0.82 9.03
C ASN A 96 -11.95 -0.89 10.51
N GLY A 97 -10.86 -0.22 10.90
CA GLY A 97 -10.35 -0.18 12.28
C GLY A 97 -9.69 -1.49 12.75
N LEU A 98 -9.41 -2.42 11.83
CA LEU A 98 -8.82 -3.73 12.12
C LEU A 98 -7.35 -3.83 11.68
N GLY A 99 -6.84 -2.84 10.94
CA GLY A 99 -5.48 -2.86 10.40
C GLY A 99 -5.29 -3.80 9.21
N THR A 100 -6.37 -4.31 8.62
CA THR A 100 -6.34 -5.31 7.54
C THR A 100 -6.73 -4.75 6.17
N ASP A 101 -6.90 -3.44 6.06
CA ASP A 101 -7.39 -2.76 4.87
C ASP A 101 -6.46 -1.63 4.39
N GLY A 102 -6.86 -0.99 3.29
CA GLY A 102 -6.16 0.11 2.68
C GLY A 102 -7.03 0.79 1.61
N PRO A 103 -6.42 1.64 0.77
CA PRO A 103 -7.15 2.48 -0.19
C PRO A 103 -7.56 1.73 -1.47
N GLY A 104 -7.49 0.40 -1.48
CA GLY A 104 -7.77 -0.47 -2.64
C GLY A 104 -6.55 -0.85 -3.46
N TYR A 105 -5.39 -0.25 -3.20
CA TYR A 105 -4.13 -0.49 -3.90
C TYR A 105 -2.97 -0.50 -2.90
N VAL A 106 -1.81 -0.97 -3.37
CA VAL A 106 -0.53 -0.84 -2.66
C VAL A 106 0.50 -0.08 -3.52
N PHE A 107 1.67 0.27 -2.99
CA PHE A 107 2.79 0.89 -3.74
C PHE A 107 4.16 0.61 -3.10
N ARG A 108 5.22 0.90 -3.86
CA ARG A 108 6.61 0.57 -3.54
C ARG A 108 7.12 1.27 -2.28
N ASP A 109 8.13 0.67 -1.65
CA ASP A 109 8.88 1.27 -0.55
C ASP A 109 9.89 2.33 -1.05
N GLU A 110 10.14 3.35 -0.22
CA GLU A 110 11.16 4.39 -0.42
C GLU A 110 12.12 4.41 0.79
N VAL A 111 12.93 3.35 0.94
CA VAL A 111 13.75 3.07 2.14
C VAL A 111 15.26 3.30 1.97
N THR A 112 15.74 3.63 0.77
CA THR A 112 17.17 3.82 0.47
C THR A 112 17.64 5.28 0.55
N ASN A 113 16.87 6.13 1.21
CA ASN A 113 17.08 7.59 1.27
C ASN A 113 17.86 8.06 2.51
N GLY A 114 18.35 7.14 3.34
CA GLY A 114 19.13 7.43 4.54
C GLY A 114 18.32 7.90 5.75
N LEU A 115 16.98 7.96 5.63
CA LEU A 115 16.10 8.21 6.77
C LEU A 115 16.09 7.00 7.72
N ASN A 116 15.97 7.26 9.02
CA ASN A 116 15.98 6.24 10.06
C ASN A 116 15.05 6.61 11.23
N ASN A 117 14.76 5.64 12.10
CA ASN A 117 13.89 5.74 13.27
C ASN A 117 14.70 6.03 14.54
N SER A 118 15.70 6.90 14.47
CA SER A 118 16.58 7.22 15.61
C SER A 118 15.93 8.11 16.67
N THR A 119 14.76 8.69 16.40
CA THR A 119 14.04 9.59 17.32
C THR A 119 12.58 9.18 17.47
N ALA A 120 11.91 9.74 18.49
CA ALA A 120 10.46 9.75 18.56
C ALA A 120 9.85 10.68 17.51
N GLY A 121 8.57 10.50 17.21
CA GLY A 121 7.80 11.34 16.29
C GLY A 121 8.02 11.02 14.81
N VAL A 122 8.69 9.91 14.48
CA VAL A 122 8.94 9.52 13.07
C VAL A 122 7.65 8.98 12.47
N LEU A 123 7.24 9.56 11.33
CA LEU A 123 6.04 9.18 10.59
C LEU A 123 6.42 8.26 9.42
N SER A 124 5.90 7.04 9.44
CA SER A 124 6.25 5.97 8.51
C SER A 124 5.01 5.25 7.98
N MET A 125 5.08 4.76 6.74
CA MET A 125 4.04 3.91 6.18
C MET A 125 4.03 2.56 6.91
N ALA A 126 2.86 2.07 7.29
CA ALA A 126 2.70 0.68 7.69
C ALA A 126 2.52 -0.18 6.43
N ASN A 127 3.03 -1.41 6.48
CA ASN A 127 2.97 -2.36 5.37
C ASN A 127 2.81 -3.80 5.89
N SER A 128 2.46 -4.72 5.00
CA SER A 128 2.39 -6.17 5.24
C SER A 128 3.54 -6.88 4.53
N GLY A 129 4.72 -6.28 4.57
CA GLY A 129 5.89 -6.69 3.80
C GLY A 129 6.27 -5.68 2.71
N LYS A 130 7.39 -5.97 2.05
CA LYS A 130 7.99 -5.04 1.08
C LYS A 130 7.01 -4.63 -0.02
N ASN A 131 7.02 -3.36 -0.42
CA ASN A 131 6.21 -2.81 -1.51
C ASN A 131 4.69 -2.97 -1.32
N THR A 132 4.23 -3.05 -0.07
CA THR A 132 2.79 -3.15 0.26
C THR A 132 2.27 -1.90 0.97
N ASN A 133 2.88 -0.74 0.73
CA ASN A 133 2.42 0.52 1.32
C ASN A 133 1.01 0.83 0.82
N GLY A 134 0.09 1.16 1.72
CA GLY A 134 -1.29 1.51 1.38
C GLY A 134 -1.64 2.90 1.89
N ALA A 135 -2.58 2.97 2.83
CA ALA A 135 -2.95 4.21 3.50
C ALA A 135 -2.56 4.20 4.99
N GLN A 136 -2.27 3.02 5.54
CA GLN A 136 -1.89 2.89 6.94
C GLN A 136 -0.51 3.50 7.19
N PHE A 137 -0.38 4.15 8.33
CA PHE A 137 0.85 4.79 8.78
C PHE A 137 0.98 4.63 10.29
N PHE A 138 2.17 4.81 10.82
CA PHE A 138 2.41 4.90 12.25
C PHE A 138 3.33 6.06 12.60
N ILE A 139 3.24 6.50 13.86
CA ILE A 139 4.10 7.51 14.44
C ILE A 139 4.84 6.87 15.62
N THR A 140 6.17 6.89 15.61
CA THR A 140 6.96 6.37 16.73
C THR A 140 6.85 7.29 17.95
N VAL A 141 6.94 6.73 19.16
CA VAL A 141 7.01 7.52 20.41
C VAL A 141 8.33 7.38 21.14
N ALA A 142 9.23 6.55 20.60
CA ALA A 142 10.60 6.34 21.05
C ALA A 142 11.47 5.97 19.82
N PRO A 143 12.81 5.98 19.93
CA PRO A 143 13.68 5.44 18.89
C PRO A 143 13.36 3.96 18.59
N GLN A 144 13.27 3.60 17.31
CA GLN A 144 12.93 2.25 16.83
C GLN A 144 13.82 1.79 15.67
N PRO A 145 15.16 1.70 15.87
CA PRO A 145 16.10 1.34 14.79
C PRO A 145 15.85 -0.06 14.19
N SER A 146 15.13 -0.93 14.89
CA SER A 146 14.69 -2.23 14.36
C SER A 146 13.74 -2.13 13.16
N LEU A 147 13.14 -0.95 12.92
CA LEU A 147 12.26 -0.68 11.79
C LEU A 147 13.00 -0.12 10.57
N ASP A 148 14.28 0.21 10.70
CA ASP A 148 15.06 0.84 9.63
C ASP A 148 15.20 -0.08 8.41
N GLY A 149 15.02 0.49 7.22
CA GLY A 149 15.04 -0.26 5.97
C GLY A 149 13.80 -1.13 5.69
N GLY A 150 12.88 -1.25 6.64
CA GLY A 150 11.64 -2.03 6.49
C GLY A 150 10.39 -1.20 6.18
N TYR A 151 10.40 0.10 6.53
CA TYR A 151 9.24 0.97 6.41
C TYR A 151 9.63 2.32 5.81
N THR A 152 8.80 2.81 4.88
CA THR A 152 9.02 4.11 4.24
C THR A 152 8.75 5.24 5.24
N ILE A 153 9.81 5.89 5.70
CA ILE A 153 9.72 7.12 6.51
C ILE A 153 9.35 8.26 5.57
N PHE A 154 8.28 8.99 5.85
CA PHE A 154 7.79 10.06 4.98
C PHE A 154 7.49 11.36 5.71
N GLY A 155 7.79 11.45 7.01
CA GLY A 155 7.71 12.70 7.75
C GLY A 155 8.16 12.56 9.19
N ASN A 156 8.05 13.66 9.94
CA ASN A 156 8.31 13.71 11.37
C ASN A 156 7.37 14.71 12.05
N VAL A 157 6.95 14.43 13.28
CA VAL A 157 6.20 15.36 14.13
C VAL A 157 7.07 16.56 14.46
N THR A 158 6.59 17.76 14.15
CA THR A 158 7.26 19.04 14.45
C THR A 158 6.55 19.88 15.50
N SER A 159 5.28 19.58 15.79
CA SER A 159 4.50 20.21 16.84
C SER A 159 3.48 19.24 17.41
N GLY A 160 3.17 19.35 18.70
CA GLY A 160 2.15 18.50 19.35
C GLY A 160 2.63 17.09 19.69
N ILE A 161 3.94 16.86 19.89
CA ILE A 161 4.46 15.54 20.31
C ILE A 161 3.84 15.07 21.64
N SER A 162 3.45 16.00 22.53
CA SER A 162 2.71 15.68 23.75
C SER A 162 1.35 15.04 23.47
N VAL A 163 0.65 15.44 22.40
CA VAL A 163 -0.61 14.81 21.97
C VAL A 163 -0.34 13.40 21.46
N VAL A 164 0.70 13.21 20.65
CA VAL A 164 1.11 11.88 20.17
C VAL A 164 1.45 10.94 21.36
N ASN A 165 2.17 11.45 22.36
CA ASN A 165 2.48 10.69 23.57
C ASN A 165 1.21 10.41 24.42
N ALA A 166 0.27 11.35 24.50
CA ALA A 166 -1.00 11.16 25.19
C ALA A 166 -1.85 10.06 24.52
N ILE A 167 -1.89 10.03 23.19
CA ILE A 167 -2.52 8.95 22.42
C ILE A 167 -1.87 7.60 22.77
N ASN A 168 -0.54 7.55 22.90
CA ASN A 168 0.15 6.30 23.24
C ASN A 168 -0.19 5.78 24.65
N ALA A 169 -0.45 6.70 25.57
CA ALA A 169 -0.73 6.43 26.98
C ALA A 169 -2.19 6.04 27.28
N VAL A 170 -3.11 6.09 26.31
CA VAL A 170 -4.53 5.76 26.56
C VAL A 170 -4.71 4.32 27.07
N PRO A 171 -5.77 4.05 27.85
CA PRO A 171 -6.16 2.68 28.19
C PRO A 171 -6.43 1.84 26.94
N LYS A 172 -5.93 0.60 26.94
CA LYS A 172 -5.98 -0.32 25.80
C LYS A 172 -6.56 -1.67 26.20
N SER A 173 -7.18 -2.36 25.26
CA SER A 173 -7.60 -3.75 25.34
C SER A 173 -6.73 -4.64 24.43
N LEU A 174 -6.88 -5.95 24.58
CA LEU A 174 -6.20 -6.92 23.74
C LEU A 174 -6.79 -6.93 22.31
N ASN A 175 -5.93 -7.02 21.30
CA ASN A 175 -6.35 -7.33 19.94
C ASN A 175 -6.60 -8.84 19.76
N SER A 176 -6.98 -9.26 18.56
CA SER A 176 -7.24 -10.68 18.22
C SER A 176 -6.04 -11.61 18.41
N SER A 177 -4.82 -11.06 18.44
CA SER A 177 -3.57 -11.79 18.65
C SER A 177 -3.09 -11.76 20.10
N GLY A 178 -3.86 -11.18 21.03
CA GLY A 178 -3.50 -11.08 22.45
C GLY A 178 -2.53 -9.95 22.79
N GLU A 179 -2.31 -8.99 21.89
CA GLU A 179 -1.45 -7.82 22.13
C GLU A 179 -2.28 -6.67 22.71
N LEU A 180 -1.80 -6.06 23.81
CA LEU A 180 -2.45 -4.93 24.47
C LEU A 180 -2.29 -3.63 23.66
N ALA A 181 -3.09 -3.49 22.61
CA ALA A 181 -2.86 -2.46 21.59
C ALA A 181 -4.09 -1.67 21.14
N VAL A 182 -5.32 -2.10 21.45
CA VAL A 182 -6.52 -1.43 20.91
C VAL A 182 -7.00 -0.38 21.90
N PRO A 183 -7.03 0.93 21.59
CA PRO A 183 -7.59 1.93 22.50
C PRO A 183 -9.03 1.60 22.90
N ILE A 184 -9.32 1.59 24.21
CA ILE A 184 -10.66 1.30 24.73
C ILE A 184 -11.64 2.40 24.30
N THR A 185 -11.21 3.66 24.40
CA THR A 185 -11.90 4.79 23.79
C THR A 185 -11.22 5.10 22.47
N PRO A 186 -11.93 5.02 21.32
CA PRO A 186 -11.33 5.29 20.03
C PRO A 186 -10.75 6.70 19.94
N VAL A 187 -9.48 6.80 19.55
CA VAL A 187 -8.85 8.07 19.19
C VAL A 187 -9.05 8.28 17.69
N VAL A 188 -9.76 9.34 17.32
CA VAL A 188 -10.26 9.57 15.96
C VAL A 188 -9.49 10.71 15.31
N ILE A 189 -9.05 10.53 14.07
CA ILE A 189 -8.62 11.60 13.17
C ILE A 189 -9.86 12.30 12.66
N GLN A 190 -10.07 13.55 13.08
CA GLN A 190 -11.21 14.36 12.67
C GLN A 190 -10.95 14.95 11.27
N SER A 191 -9.75 15.48 11.05
CA SER A 191 -9.30 15.99 9.76
C SER A 191 -7.77 16.03 9.67
N ILE A 192 -7.26 16.11 8.44
CA ILE A 192 -5.86 16.38 8.14
C ILE A 192 -5.81 17.51 7.12
N ALA A 193 -5.20 18.64 7.48
CA ALA A 193 -4.99 19.76 6.56
C ALA A 193 -3.56 19.76 6.03
N ILE A 194 -3.39 19.94 4.71
CA ILE A 194 -2.08 20.00 4.07
C ILE A 194 -1.68 21.46 3.82
N ARG A 195 -0.58 21.91 4.44
CA ARG A 195 0.02 23.23 4.19
C ARG A 195 1.27 23.07 3.33
N ARG A 196 1.35 23.86 2.25
CA ARG A 196 2.53 23.92 1.36
C ARG A 196 3.14 25.31 1.46
N LEU A 197 4.36 25.40 1.97
CA LEU A 197 5.09 26.65 2.16
C LEU A 197 6.19 26.78 1.10
N TYR A 198 6.20 27.94 0.43
CA TYR A 198 7.14 28.30 -0.65
C TYR A 198 6.95 27.51 -1.95
N ALA A 199 7.67 27.94 -3.00
CA ALA A 199 7.34 27.62 -4.38
C ALA A 199 7.46 26.14 -4.73
N GLU A 200 8.51 25.44 -4.29
CA GLU A 200 8.72 24.03 -4.69
C GLU A 200 7.71 23.09 -4.01
N ALA A 201 7.34 23.37 -2.76
CA ALA A 201 6.29 22.64 -2.05
C ALA A 201 4.93 22.85 -2.69
N GLN A 202 4.63 24.06 -3.18
CA GLN A 202 3.42 24.36 -3.94
C GLN A 202 3.41 23.71 -5.32
N ALA A 203 4.58 23.57 -5.94
CA ALA A 203 4.76 22.92 -7.24
C ALA A 203 4.79 21.38 -7.16
N PHE A 204 4.85 20.79 -5.95
CA PHE A 204 4.88 19.34 -5.78
C PHE A 204 3.61 18.69 -6.36
N ASN A 205 3.76 18.03 -7.50
CA ASN A 205 2.67 17.39 -8.21
C ASN A 205 2.50 15.94 -7.76
N ILE A 206 1.45 15.68 -6.98
CA ILE A 206 1.13 14.34 -6.48
C ILE A 206 0.82 13.35 -7.60
N ASN A 207 0.31 13.81 -8.75
CA ASN A 207 -0.04 12.95 -9.89
C ASN A 207 1.17 12.54 -10.73
N ALA A 208 2.32 13.19 -10.54
CA ALA A 208 3.56 12.86 -11.23
C ALA A 208 4.37 11.75 -10.53
N GLN A 209 3.92 11.22 -9.39
CA GLN A 209 4.69 10.29 -8.56
C GLN A 209 4.51 8.81 -8.90
N ASN A 210 4.00 8.50 -10.10
CA ASN A 210 3.84 7.13 -10.60
C ASN A 210 3.14 6.21 -9.60
N LEU A 211 2.03 6.69 -9.01
CA LEU A 211 1.19 5.93 -8.09
C LEU A 211 0.07 5.20 -8.85
N PRO A 212 -0.49 4.10 -8.30
CA PRO A 212 -1.64 3.41 -8.89
C PRO A 212 -2.84 4.36 -9.03
N ILE A 213 -3.80 4.10 -9.90
CA ILE A 213 -5.01 4.91 -10.02
C ILE A 213 -6.23 4.02 -9.85
N CYS A 214 -7.10 4.39 -8.92
CA CYS A 214 -8.41 3.78 -8.76
C CYS A 214 -9.44 4.46 -9.67
N GLY A 215 -10.27 3.66 -10.32
CA GLY A 215 -11.36 4.14 -11.15
C GLY A 215 -12.46 3.12 -11.33
N GLY A 216 -13.56 3.55 -11.94
CA GLY A 216 -14.56 2.63 -12.48
C GLY A 216 -14.11 2.08 -13.83
N VAL A 217 -14.48 0.84 -14.13
CA VAL A 217 -14.30 0.27 -15.46
C VAL A 217 -15.40 0.81 -16.38
N ALA A 218 -15.05 1.42 -17.50
CA ALA A 218 -16.00 1.55 -18.61
C ALA A 218 -16.16 0.16 -19.24
N GLY A 219 -17.32 -0.47 -19.12
CA GLY A 219 -17.57 -1.80 -19.67
C GLY A 219 -18.98 -2.28 -19.39
N THR A 220 -19.40 -3.34 -20.09
CA THR A 220 -20.75 -3.90 -19.95
C THR A 220 -20.72 -5.08 -18.99
N LEU A 221 -21.41 -4.97 -17.86
CA LEU A 221 -21.68 -6.12 -17.00
C LEU A 221 -22.71 -7.01 -17.71
N LYS A 222 -22.35 -8.28 -17.95
CA LYS A 222 -23.24 -9.26 -18.57
C LYS A 222 -23.58 -10.34 -17.55
N VAL A 223 -24.80 -10.33 -17.05
CA VAL A 223 -25.30 -11.42 -16.20
C VAL A 223 -25.94 -12.48 -17.11
N VAL A 224 -25.45 -13.72 -17.08
CA VAL A 224 -26.03 -14.83 -17.84
C VAL A 224 -26.90 -15.68 -16.90
N PRO A 225 -28.24 -15.65 -17.06
CA PRO A 225 -29.12 -16.47 -16.23
C PRO A 225 -28.74 -17.96 -16.33
N ALA A 226 -28.76 -18.65 -15.17
CA ALA A 226 -28.51 -20.08 -14.98
C ALA A 226 -27.07 -20.63 -15.15
N VAL A 227 -26.07 -19.85 -15.58
CA VAL A 227 -24.73 -20.41 -15.86
C VAL A 227 -23.54 -19.69 -15.18
N ALA A 228 -23.59 -18.38 -14.92
CA ALA A 228 -22.55 -17.62 -14.18
C ALA A 228 -22.87 -16.12 -14.09
N VAL A 229 -22.27 -15.42 -13.12
CA VAL A 229 -22.07 -13.96 -13.21
C VAL A 229 -20.70 -13.71 -13.81
N SER A 230 -20.67 -13.08 -14.99
CA SER A 230 -19.44 -12.69 -15.65
C SER A 230 -19.37 -11.18 -15.89
N TYR A 231 -18.15 -10.65 -15.89
CA TYR A 231 -17.89 -9.29 -16.36
C TYR A 231 -17.14 -9.39 -17.69
N ALA A 232 -17.76 -8.87 -18.75
CA ALA A 232 -17.11 -8.74 -20.04
C ALA A 232 -16.34 -7.43 -20.06
N MET A 233 -15.02 -7.52 -19.95
CA MET A 233 -14.15 -6.37 -20.10
C MET A 233 -14.13 -5.93 -21.57
N PRO A 234 -14.13 -4.62 -21.88
CA PRO A 234 -13.82 -4.15 -23.23
C PRO A 234 -12.50 -4.74 -23.70
N ALA A 235 -12.37 -4.93 -25.02
CA ALA A 235 -11.31 -5.70 -25.68
C ALA A 235 -9.87 -5.25 -25.39
N ALA A 236 -9.65 -4.11 -24.73
CA ALA A 236 -8.34 -3.65 -24.34
C ALA A 236 -8.34 -3.07 -22.91
N GLN A 237 -7.95 -3.87 -21.92
CA GLN A 237 -7.50 -3.36 -20.63
C GLN A 237 -5.98 -3.26 -20.65
N PRO A 238 -5.39 -2.15 -20.16
CA PRO A 238 -3.95 -2.08 -20.04
C PRO A 238 -3.44 -3.11 -19.04
N ALA A 239 -2.24 -3.61 -19.31
CA ALA A 239 -1.49 -4.47 -18.39
C ALA A 239 -1.40 -3.85 -17.00
N ALA A 240 -1.12 -4.68 -16.00
CA ALA A 240 -0.99 -4.28 -14.60
C ALA A 240 -2.27 -3.66 -14.02
N THR A 241 -3.42 -4.29 -14.29
CA THR A 241 -4.71 -3.82 -13.77
C THR A 241 -5.30 -4.84 -12.81
N VAL A 242 -5.73 -4.40 -11.62
CA VAL A 242 -6.49 -5.22 -10.68
C VAL A 242 -7.97 -4.89 -10.75
N PHE A 243 -8.80 -5.93 -10.77
CA PHE A 243 -10.24 -5.86 -10.58
C PHE A 243 -10.58 -6.48 -9.25
N GLN A 244 -11.37 -5.79 -8.43
CA GLN A 244 -11.93 -6.38 -7.21
C GLN A 244 -13.43 -6.56 -7.41
N LEU A 245 -14.00 -7.63 -6.86
CA LEU A 245 -15.44 -7.85 -6.88
C LEU A 245 -15.99 -7.74 -5.48
N PHE A 246 -17.00 -6.88 -5.32
CA PHE A 246 -17.81 -6.79 -4.13
C PHE A 246 -19.26 -7.13 -4.47
N ARG A 247 -19.94 -7.81 -3.55
CA ARG A 247 -21.33 -8.26 -3.70
C ARG A 247 -22.17 -7.87 -2.49
N SER A 248 -23.42 -7.52 -2.75
CA SER A 248 -24.47 -7.32 -1.74
C SER A 248 -25.80 -7.89 -2.22
N THR A 249 -26.63 -8.40 -1.32
CA THR A 249 -28.01 -8.83 -1.62
C THR A 249 -29.05 -7.79 -1.21
N ASN A 250 -28.65 -6.74 -0.49
CA ASN A 250 -29.56 -5.77 0.13
C ASN A 250 -29.07 -4.30 0.05
N LEU A 251 -28.00 -4.03 -0.72
CA LEU A 251 -27.30 -2.74 -0.84
C LEU A 251 -26.66 -2.20 0.45
N GLN A 252 -26.82 -2.89 1.58
CA GLN A 252 -26.31 -2.46 2.89
C GLN A 252 -25.08 -3.24 3.30
N SER A 253 -25.14 -4.57 3.18
CA SER A 253 -24.08 -5.48 3.58
C SER A 253 -23.30 -5.90 2.34
N TRP A 254 -22.04 -5.49 2.28
CA TRP A 254 -21.15 -5.76 1.17
C TRP A 254 -20.03 -6.72 1.61
N SER A 255 -19.56 -7.54 0.67
CA SER A 255 -18.44 -8.46 0.89
C SER A 255 -17.55 -8.54 -0.35
N LYS A 256 -16.23 -8.51 -0.17
CA LYS A 256 -15.27 -8.80 -1.25
C LYS A 256 -15.36 -10.29 -1.58
N ARG A 257 -15.60 -10.62 -2.85
CA ARG A 257 -15.77 -11.99 -3.36
C ARG A 257 -14.53 -12.51 -4.06
N GLY A 258 -13.73 -11.61 -4.61
CA GLY A 258 -12.52 -11.98 -5.32
C GLY A 258 -11.74 -10.77 -5.81
N GLU A 259 -10.55 -11.04 -6.29
CA GLU A 259 -9.65 -10.10 -6.92
C GLU A 259 -8.93 -10.80 -8.07
N ILE A 260 -8.75 -10.09 -9.17
CA ILE A 260 -8.04 -10.60 -10.34
C ILE A 260 -7.07 -9.53 -10.81
N TYR A 261 -5.81 -9.92 -10.90
CA TYR A 261 -4.77 -9.11 -11.51
C TYR A 261 -4.58 -9.52 -12.97
N GLN A 262 -4.90 -8.61 -13.88
CA GLN A 262 -4.50 -8.69 -15.28
C GLN A 262 -3.01 -8.35 -15.35
N GLY A 263 -2.19 -9.39 -15.52
CA GLY A 263 -0.72 -9.32 -15.55
C GLY A 263 -0.16 -8.55 -16.74
N THR A 264 0.80 -9.14 -17.47
CA THR A 264 1.50 -8.49 -18.60
C THR A 264 0.89 -8.79 -19.97
N GLY A 265 -0.27 -9.47 -20.01
CA GLY A 265 -0.90 -9.91 -21.25
C GLY A 265 -1.27 -8.74 -22.17
N SER A 266 -1.25 -8.99 -23.49
CA SER A 266 -1.79 -8.03 -24.46
C SER A 266 -3.25 -7.69 -24.11
N PRO A 267 -3.69 -6.44 -24.36
CA PRO A 267 -5.07 -6.05 -24.13
C PRO A 267 -6.01 -7.01 -24.89
N GLY A 268 -6.78 -7.80 -24.15
CA GLY A 268 -7.74 -8.75 -24.70
C GLY A 268 -9.11 -8.56 -24.09
N GLY A 269 -10.16 -8.92 -24.84
CA GLY A 269 -11.49 -9.06 -24.28
C GLY A 269 -11.49 -10.26 -23.34
N HIS A 270 -11.64 -10.01 -22.05
CA HIS A 270 -11.72 -11.06 -21.05
C HIS A 270 -13.14 -11.12 -20.51
N GLU A 271 -13.81 -12.25 -20.70
CA GLU A 271 -14.95 -12.61 -19.89
C GLU A 271 -14.42 -13.27 -18.63
N VAL A 272 -14.57 -12.57 -17.52
CA VAL A 272 -14.18 -13.09 -16.21
C VAL A 272 -15.43 -13.61 -15.52
N VAL A 273 -15.46 -14.91 -15.23
CA VAL A 273 -16.51 -15.54 -14.43
C VAL A 273 -16.18 -15.38 -12.95
N PHE A 274 -17.07 -14.77 -12.18
CA PHE A 274 -16.84 -14.51 -10.76
C PHE A 274 -17.61 -15.43 -9.82
N GLU A 275 -18.78 -15.92 -10.24
CA GLU A 275 -19.63 -16.73 -9.38
C GLU A 275 -20.26 -17.88 -10.16
N ASN A 276 -20.30 -19.06 -9.50
CA ASN A 276 -21.04 -20.23 -9.96
C ASN A 276 -22.56 -19.96 -9.84
N PRO A 277 -23.37 -20.45 -10.80
CA PRO A 277 -24.81 -20.26 -10.87
C PRO A 277 -25.59 -20.79 -9.65
N SER A 278 -24.97 -21.60 -8.79
CA SER A 278 -25.57 -22.02 -7.51
C SER A 278 -25.83 -20.87 -6.52
N LEU A 279 -25.33 -19.65 -6.79
CA LEU A 279 -25.56 -18.44 -5.98
C LEU A 279 -26.76 -17.60 -6.44
N ALA A 280 -27.79 -18.26 -6.98
CA ALA A 280 -28.98 -17.78 -7.72
C ALA A 280 -29.85 -16.63 -7.14
N ALA A 281 -29.42 -15.89 -6.11
CA ALA A 281 -30.13 -14.72 -5.62
C ALA A 281 -29.81 -13.47 -6.46
N GLN A 282 -30.81 -12.62 -6.69
CA GLN A 282 -30.59 -11.24 -7.19
C GLN A 282 -29.62 -10.52 -6.26
N ALA A 283 -28.56 -9.95 -6.83
CA ALA A 283 -27.51 -9.28 -6.08
C ALA A 283 -27.01 -8.05 -6.82
N PHE A 284 -26.42 -7.14 -6.05
CA PHE A 284 -25.75 -5.93 -6.48
C PHE A 284 -24.24 -6.16 -6.44
N TYR A 285 -23.53 -5.52 -7.35
CA TYR A 285 -22.10 -5.69 -7.51
C TYR A 285 -21.38 -4.36 -7.66
N ASN A 286 -20.21 -4.25 -7.01
CA ASN A 286 -19.27 -3.15 -7.18
C ASN A 286 -17.96 -3.74 -7.69
N ILE A 287 -17.43 -3.17 -8.78
CA ILE A 287 -16.23 -3.68 -9.45
C ILE A 287 -15.22 -2.54 -9.65
N PRO A 288 -14.50 -2.13 -8.59
CA PRO A 288 -13.46 -1.13 -8.72
C PRO A 288 -12.29 -1.69 -9.53
N LEU A 289 -11.67 -0.81 -10.31
CA LEU A 289 -10.47 -1.06 -11.08
C LEU A 289 -9.32 -0.26 -10.49
N ILE A 290 -8.16 -0.91 -10.40
CA ILE A 290 -6.90 -0.29 -10.00
C ILE A 290 -5.92 -0.51 -11.13
N ARG A 291 -5.48 0.58 -11.77
CA ARG A 291 -4.40 0.53 -12.76
C ARG A 291 -3.09 0.87 -12.10
N TYR A 292 -2.10 0.03 -12.30
CA TYR A 292 -0.75 0.28 -11.85
C TYR A 292 0.12 0.81 -12.98
N PRO A 293 1.16 1.60 -12.64
CA PRO A 293 2.01 2.23 -13.65
C PRO A 293 2.93 1.26 -14.39
N ASP A 294 3.36 0.19 -13.73
CA ASP A 294 4.30 -0.80 -14.24
C ASP A 294 3.72 -2.20 -14.08
N ALA A 295 4.25 -3.18 -14.82
CA ALA A 295 4.04 -4.59 -14.50
C ALA A 295 4.68 -4.92 -13.14
N LEU A 296 3.89 -5.52 -12.25
CA LEU A 296 4.20 -5.59 -10.81
C LEU A 296 4.72 -6.94 -10.34
N GLY A 297 4.78 -7.92 -11.23
CA GLY A 297 5.21 -9.27 -10.95
C GLY A 297 5.50 -10.03 -12.25
N PRO A 298 6.17 -11.17 -12.16
CA PRO A 298 6.51 -11.98 -13.31
C PRO A 298 5.26 -12.48 -14.04
N ALA A 299 5.29 -12.49 -15.37
CA ALA A 299 4.22 -13.05 -16.21
C ALA A 299 4.05 -14.57 -16.06
N SER A 300 5.12 -15.25 -15.69
CA SER A 300 5.21 -16.71 -15.54
C SER A 300 6.36 -17.06 -14.62
N THR A 301 6.28 -18.21 -13.97
CA THR A 301 7.36 -18.81 -13.18
C THR A 301 8.14 -19.88 -13.96
N ALA A 302 7.78 -20.10 -15.23
CA ALA A 302 8.42 -21.09 -16.10
C ALA A 302 9.92 -20.86 -16.22
N SER A 303 10.68 -21.97 -16.14
CA SER A 303 12.14 -21.98 -16.23
C SER A 303 12.85 -21.12 -15.19
N ARG A 304 12.26 -20.97 -13.99
CA ARG A 304 12.86 -20.20 -12.90
C ARG A 304 13.08 -21.03 -11.65
N THR A 305 14.04 -20.58 -10.87
CA THR A 305 14.31 -21.12 -9.54
C THR A 305 13.57 -20.29 -8.49
N LEU A 306 12.82 -20.95 -7.61
CA LEU A 306 12.25 -20.34 -6.41
C LEU A 306 12.96 -20.91 -5.19
N THR A 307 13.59 -20.04 -4.40
CA THR A 307 14.24 -20.43 -3.14
C THR A 307 13.44 -19.87 -1.97
N VAL A 308 13.00 -20.76 -1.09
CA VAL A 308 12.30 -20.45 0.15
C VAL A 308 13.26 -20.69 1.30
N ASN A 309 13.51 -19.68 2.12
CA ASN A 309 14.45 -19.74 3.23
C ASN A 309 13.68 -19.72 4.55
N PHE A 310 13.93 -20.71 5.42
CA PHE A 310 13.36 -20.87 6.75
C PHE A 310 14.42 -20.68 7.85
N GLY A 311 15.43 -19.84 7.61
CA GLY A 311 16.57 -19.61 8.48
C GLY A 311 17.75 -20.52 8.13
N SER A 312 17.95 -21.58 8.91
CA SER A 312 19.00 -22.59 8.64
C SER A 312 18.60 -23.63 7.60
N GLU A 313 17.33 -23.64 7.20
CA GLU A 313 16.76 -24.57 6.23
C GLU A 313 16.36 -23.83 4.95
N TYR A 314 16.48 -24.51 3.81
CA TYR A 314 16.09 -23.93 2.53
C TYR A 314 15.41 -24.97 1.64
N LEU A 315 14.37 -24.52 0.94
CA LEU A 315 13.62 -25.28 -0.04
C LEU A 315 13.79 -24.62 -1.41
N ILE A 316 14.43 -25.33 -2.32
CA ILE A 316 14.75 -24.85 -3.66
C ILE A 316 13.87 -25.58 -4.66
N TYR A 317 13.11 -24.83 -5.44
CA TYR A 317 12.28 -25.31 -6.54
C TYR A 317 12.93 -24.97 -7.86
N GLN A 318 13.12 -25.97 -8.72
CA GLN A 318 13.50 -25.79 -10.12
C GLN A 318 12.25 -25.98 -10.98
N ILE A 319 11.63 -24.88 -11.39
CA ILE A 319 10.37 -24.90 -12.14
C ILE A 319 10.69 -25.16 -13.62
N ASP A 320 9.99 -26.12 -14.21
CA ASP A 320 10.19 -26.49 -15.61
C ASP A 320 9.69 -25.41 -16.60
N ALA A 321 9.89 -25.65 -17.90
CA ALA A 321 9.49 -24.72 -18.95
C ALA A 321 7.96 -24.56 -19.10
N THR A 322 7.16 -25.44 -18.48
CA THR A 322 5.70 -25.30 -18.48
C THR A 322 5.23 -24.32 -17.41
N GLY A 323 6.03 -24.13 -16.34
CA GLY A 323 5.65 -23.32 -15.20
C GLY A 323 4.73 -24.03 -14.21
N SER A 324 4.37 -25.30 -14.44
CA SER A 324 3.42 -26.06 -13.62
C SER A 324 4.03 -27.29 -12.95
N GLY A 325 5.27 -27.64 -13.26
CA GLY A 325 5.99 -28.78 -12.69
C GLY A 325 7.46 -28.46 -12.43
N GLY A 326 8.25 -29.50 -12.16
CA GLY A 326 9.68 -29.38 -11.90
C GLY A 326 10.15 -30.26 -10.75
N THR A 327 11.24 -29.86 -10.12
CA THR A 327 11.84 -30.59 -8.99
C THR A 327 12.00 -29.69 -7.77
N TYR A 328 12.11 -30.30 -6.60
CA TYR A 328 12.45 -29.59 -5.38
C TYR A 328 13.60 -30.27 -4.63
N GLN A 329 14.33 -29.47 -3.86
CA GLN A 329 15.34 -29.90 -2.90
C GLN A 329 15.10 -29.18 -1.58
N TYR A 330 14.87 -29.93 -0.51
CA TYR A 330 14.76 -29.44 0.86
C TYR A 330 16.03 -29.77 1.63
N PHE A 331 16.65 -28.76 2.21
CA PHE A 331 17.86 -28.88 2.99
C PHE A 331 17.57 -28.50 4.44
N SER A 332 17.82 -29.43 5.36
CA SER A 332 17.74 -29.22 6.81
C SER A 332 19.00 -29.78 7.47
N GLY A 333 19.95 -28.91 7.79
CA GLY A 333 21.27 -29.31 8.30
C GLY A 333 22.01 -30.20 7.30
N THR A 334 22.22 -31.47 7.64
CA THR A 334 22.84 -32.49 6.76
C THR A 334 21.84 -33.30 5.95
N THR A 335 20.54 -33.12 6.19
CA THR A 335 19.47 -33.87 5.53
C THR A 335 19.09 -33.18 4.23
N LEU A 336 19.20 -33.91 3.12
CA LEU A 336 18.68 -33.53 1.81
C LEU A 336 17.50 -34.43 1.45
N LEU A 337 16.33 -33.82 1.27
CA LEU A 337 15.18 -34.47 0.64
C LEU A 337 14.98 -33.89 -0.75
N SER A 338 14.70 -34.74 -1.73
CA SER A 338 14.42 -34.31 -3.10
C SER A 338 13.19 -35.03 -3.64
N GLY A 339 12.46 -34.35 -4.53
CA GLY A 339 11.30 -34.94 -5.20
C GLY A 339 10.83 -34.09 -6.36
N THR A 340 9.63 -34.37 -6.84
CA THR A 340 9.02 -33.66 -7.97
C THR A 340 7.88 -32.75 -7.52
N ILE A 341 7.71 -31.64 -8.24
CA ILE A 341 6.53 -30.79 -8.17
C ILE A 341 5.44 -31.48 -9.00
N THR A 342 4.33 -31.89 -8.37
CA THR A 342 3.22 -32.55 -9.06
C THR A 342 2.25 -31.55 -9.67
N SER A 343 2.11 -30.37 -9.05
CA SER A 343 1.47 -29.22 -9.65
C SER A 343 1.93 -27.92 -8.97
N LEU A 344 2.00 -26.84 -9.75
CA LEU A 344 2.29 -25.50 -9.27
C LEU A 344 1.28 -24.53 -9.86
N ASN A 345 0.64 -23.75 -9.00
CA ASN A 345 -0.17 -22.61 -9.38
C ASN A 345 0.49 -21.33 -8.88
N PHE A 346 0.79 -20.42 -9.78
CA PHE A 346 1.28 -19.09 -9.44
C PHE A 346 0.20 -18.05 -9.74
N GLN A 347 -0.16 -17.30 -8.71
CA GLN A 347 -1.05 -16.16 -8.81
C GLN A 347 -0.23 -14.90 -8.58
N SER A 348 0.04 -14.15 -9.65
CA SER A 348 0.68 -12.84 -9.55
C SER A 348 -0.25 -11.85 -8.87
N GLY A 349 0.27 -11.12 -7.89
CA GLY A 349 -0.38 -9.95 -7.29
C GLY A 349 0.44 -8.68 -7.50
N PRO A 350 -0.07 -7.51 -7.06
CA PRO A 350 0.70 -6.27 -7.07
C PRO A 350 1.92 -6.36 -6.14
N TRP A 351 3.12 -6.33 -6.72
CA TRP A 351 4.42 -6.50 -6.06
C TRP A 351 4.47 -7.72 -5.13
N SER A 352 3.70 -8.74 -5.44
CA SER A 352 3.55 -9.95 -4.65
C SER A 352 3.19 -11.14 -5.53
N GLY A 353 3.28 -12.33 -4.97
CA GLY A 353 2.88 -13.56 -5.62
C GLY A 353 2.44 -14.60 -4.62
N VAL A 354 1.46 -15.40 -5.01
CA VAL A 354 1.04 -16.58 -4.24
C VAL A 354 1.38 -17.82 -5.06
N TRP A 355 2.22 -18.69 -4.49
CA TRP A 355 2.50 -20.02 -5.02
C TRP A 355 1.72 -21.04 -4.23
N ILE A 356 1.04 -21.94 -4.93
CA ILE A 356 0.46 -23.15 -4.36
C ILE A 356 1.17 -24.32 -5.03
N ILE A 357 1.98 -25.04 -4.26
CA ILE A 357 2.90 -26.06 -4.76
C ILE A 357 2.54 -27.40 -4.12
N TYR A 358 2.31 -28.40 -4.96
CA TYR A 358 2.08 -29.79 -4.58
C TYR A 358 3.32 -30.62 -4.91
N HIS A 359 3.62 -31.59 -4.05
CA HIS A 359 4.85 -32.38 -4.11
C HIS A 359 4.52 -33.87 -4.13
N SER A 360 5.45 -34.68 -4.63
CA SER A 360 5.35 -36.15 -4.60
C SER A 360 5.63 -36.77 -3.23
N GLY A 361 6.09 -35.99 -2.24
CA GLY A 361 6.49 -36.50 -0.92
C GLY A 361 6.48 -35.49 0.23
N LEU A 362 5.96 -34.28 0.00
CA LEU A 362 5.77 -33.25 1.04
C LEU A 362 4.31 -32.81 1.04
N ALA A 363 3.86 -32.24 2.16
CA ALA A 363 2.57 -31.57 2.22
C ALA A 363 2.50 -30.43 1.17
N PRO A 364 1.31 -30.11 0.66
CA PRO A 364 1.12 -28.93 -0.18
C PRO A 364 1.55 -27.67 0.57
N LEU A 365 2.26 -26.77 -0.12
CA LEU A 365 2.74 -25.52 0.45
C LEU A 365 2.07 -24.34 -0.26
N ARG A 366 1.51 -23.42 0.52
CA ARG A 366 1.05 -22.12 0.05
C ARG A 366 2.03 -21.06 0.52
N ILE A 367 2.69 -20.40 -0.42
CA ILE A 367 3.69 -19.36 -0.16
C ILE A 367 3.13 -18.04 -0.68
N THR A 368 3.03 -17.04 0.18
CA THR A 368 2.85 -15.65 -0.24
C THR A 368 4.19 -14.96 -0.10
N ALA A 369 4.65 -14.30 -1.16
CA ALA A 369 5.88 -13.51 -1.09
C ALA A 369 5.69 -12.13 -1.74
N ALA A 370 6.19 -11.11 -1.07
CA ALA A 370 6.41 -9.79 -1.65
C ALA A 370 7.61 -9.86 -2.59
N LEU A 371 7.53 -9.22 -3.75
CA LEU A 371 8.55 -9.27 -4.79
C LEU A 371 9.53 -8.08 -4.68
N ASP A 372 10.81 -8.40 -4.61
CA ASP A 372 11.93 -7.45 -4.55
C ASP A 372 12.44 -7.11 -5.96
N SER A 373 12.56 -8.12 -6.81
CA SER A 373 12.98 -7.99 -8.20
C SER A 373 12.43 -9.15 -9.04
N SER A 374 12.24 -8.88 -10.33
CA SER A 374 11.95 -9.92 -11.31
C SER A 374 12.78 -9.66 -12.57
N THR A 375 13.59 -10.64 -12.94
CA THR A 375 14.29 -10.70 -14.22
C THR A 375 13.81 -11.92 -15.02
N ALA A 376 14.40 -12.16 -16.20
CA ALA A 376 14.12 -13.37 -16.97
C ALA A 376 14.40 -14.65 -16.17
N THR A 377 15.45 -14.67 -15.35
CA THR A 377 15.96 -15.87 -14.67
C THR A 377 15.75 -15.89 -13.16
N LEU A 378 15.48 -14.75 -12.52
CA LEU A 378 15.36 -14.63 -11.06
C LEU A 378 14.03 -13.96 -10.68
N ILE A 379 13.31 -14.60 -9.76
CA ILE A 379 12.27 -13.94 -8.96
C ILE A 379 12.80 -13.90 -7.53
N GLN A 380 13.00 -12.71 -6.99
CA GLN A 380 13.42 -12.55 -5.61
C GLN A 380 12.31 -11.86 -4.83
N GLY A 381 12.14 -12.29 -3.59
CA GLY A 381 11.11 -11.76 -2.70
C GLY A 381 11.33 -12.17 -1.26
N ARG A 382 10.45 -11.70 -0.40
CA ARG A 382 10.39 -12.06 1.02
C ARG A 382 9.05 -12.70 1.31
N MET A 383 9.03 -13.77 2.10
CA MET A 383 7.76 -14.35 2.55
C MET A 383 6.99 -13.29 3.34
N ALA A 384 5.69 -13.19 3.06
CA ALA A 384 4.77 -12.24 3.67
C ALA A 384 3.99 -12.88 4.82
#